data_AF-A0A954Z0Y6-F1
#
_entry.id   AF-A0A954Z0Y6-F1
#
_cell.length_a   1.000
_cell.length_b   1.000
_cell.length_c   1.000
_cell.angle_alpha   90.00
_cell.angle_beta   90.00
_cell.angle_gamma   90.00
#
_symmetry.space_group_name_H-M   'P 1'
#
loop_
_entity.id
_entity.type
_entity.pdbx_description
1 polymer ?
#
loop_
_entity_poly.entity_id
_entity_poly.type
_entity_poly.pdbx_seq_one_letter_code
_entity_poly.pdbx_strand_id
1 'polypeptide(L)'
;MRNDEDNHGLMASIRLVNRKERGIAVRVFLSLAGTCVLIALALLAAYLLALTRSEYDVQRGYSYFRVRDADLAITFTGGAAAWLALLWWTWRGQTRYDSMIGPIVWTFVTAGAAIALGVGIDVFVRREEEFLIGATILMAAAFTFVIWMRYINAMMKGRPVLGQDRQVNVVCPQCGYSMVGLSALRCPECGASFTIDELIRAQGYRGGETMPAASPRVDRDPVIRPPVIAAPALEAHDRAAQ
;
A
#
# COMPACT_ATOMS: atom_id res chain seq x y z
N MET A 1 -25.53 12.27 -32.58
CA MET A 1 -24.61 12.99 -31.67
C MET A 1 -25.13 13.08 -30.22
N ARG A 2 -25.99 12.17 -29.73
CA ARG A 2 -26.55 12.24 -28.36
C ARG A 2 -26.10 11.10 -27.42
N ASN A 3 -25.29 10.15 -27.91
CA ASN A 3 -24.88 8.97 -27.13
C ASN A 3 -23.53 9.12 -26.40
N ASP A 4 -22.75 10.17 -26.66
CA ASP A 4 -21.42 10.30 -26.06
C ASP A 4 -21.45 10.96 -24.67
N GLU A 5 -22.44 11.81 -24.37
CA GLU A 5 -22.54 12.48 -23.06
C GLU A 5 -22.94 11.52 -21.93
N ASP A 6 -23.78 10.51 -22.20
CA ASP A 6 -24.25 9.55 -21.18
C ASP A 6 -23.15 8.57 -20.74
N ASN A 7 -22.21 8.24 -21.63
CA ASN A 7 -21.10 7.33 -21.30
C ASN A 7 -20.08 7.95 -20.34
N HIS A 8 -19.92 9.27 -20.35
CA HIS A 8 -19.01 9.97 -19.43
C HIS A 8 -19.50 9.92 -17.97
N GLY A 9 -20.81 10.03 -17.74
CA GLY A 9 -21.42 9.92 -16.41
C GLY A 9 -21.31 8.51 -15.81
N LEU A 10 -21.57 7.49 -16.62
CA LEU A 10 -21.54 6.08 -16.18
C LEU A 10 -20.11 5.61 -15.86
N MET A 11 -19.12 6.09 -16.61
CA MET A 11 -17.71 5.81 -16.32
C MET A 11 -17.21 6.53 -15.05
N ALA A 12 -17.77 7.69 -14.70
CA ALA A 12 -17.40 8.41 -13.48
C ALA A 12 -17.96 7.75 -12.20
N SER A 13 -19.19 7.22 -12.25
CA SER A 13 -19.80 6.53 -11.10
C SER A 13 -19.11 5.20 -10.78
N ILE A 14 -18.75 4.40 -11.79
CA ILE A 14 -18.00 3.14 -11.60
C ILE A 14 -16.61 3.40 -10.97
N ARG A 15 -16.00 4.56 -11.26
CA ARG A 15 -14.67 4.96 -10.72
C ARG A 15 -14.70 5.30 -9.23
N LEU A 16 -15.72 6.03 -8.77
CA LEU A 16 -15.87 6.35 -7.35
C LEU A 16 -16.13 5.11 -6.51
N VAL A 17 -16.87 4.15 -7.06
CA VAL A 17 -17.14 2.85 -6.43
C VAL A 17 -15.82 2.08 -6.23
N ASN A 18 -15.01 1.93 -7.28
CA ASN A 18 -13.81 1.08 -7.25
C ASN A 18 -12.69 1.63 -6.32
N ARG A 19 -12.55 2.96 -6.17
CA ARG A 19 -11.57 3.57 -5.24
C ARG A 19 -12.00 3.40 -3.78
N LYS A 20 -13.29 3.55 -3.51
CA LYS A 20 -13.87 3.38 -2.17
C LYS A 20 -13.78 1.91 -1.73
N GLU A 21 -14.07 0.97 -2.63
CA GLU A 21 -14.01 -0.47 -2.37
C GLU A 21 -12.60 -0.97 -2.00
N ARG A 22 -11.55 -0.47 -2.66
CA ARG A 22 -10.16 -0.85 -2.32
C ARG A 22 -9.75 -0.38 -0.94
N GLY A 23 -10.18 0.80 -0.53
CA GLY A 23 -9.96 1.30 0.83
C GLY A 23 -10.69 0.45 1.87
N ILE A 24 -11.92 0.02 1.56
CA ILE A 24 -12.75 -0.80 2.45
C ILE A 24 -12.12 -2.19 2.63
N ALA A 25 -11.70 -2.86 1.56
CA ALA A 25 -11.10 -4.19 1.65
C ALA A 25 -9.88 -4.20 2.58
N VAL A 26 -8.93 -3.27 2.39
CA VAL A 26 -7.74 -3.17 3.24
C VAL A 26 -8.11 -2.93 4.70
N ARG A 27 -9.11 -2.11 4.98
CA ARG A 27 -9.59 -1.84 6.35
C ARG A 27 -10.22 -3.07 7.00
N VAL A 28 -11.05 -3.79 6.26
CA VAL A 28 -11.68 -5.03 6.74
C VAL A 28 -10.61 -6.07 7.07
N PHE A 29 -9.62 -6.25 6.19
CA PHE A 29 -8.53 -7.17 6.46
C PHE A 29 -7.64 -6.74 7.63
N LEU A 30 -7.32 -5.44 7.77
CA LEU A 30 -6.54 -4.94 8.90
C LEU A 30 -7.30 -5.14 10.22
N SER A 31 -8.63 -4.96 10.20
CA SER A 31 -9.47 -5.23 11.36
C SER A 31 -9.48 -6.71 11.74
N LEU A 32 -9.56 -7.62 10.76
CA LEU A 32 -9.50 -9.07 11.00
C LEU A 32 -8.15 -9.47 11.62
N ALA A 33 -7.04 -8.99 11.05
CA ALA A 33 -5.71 -9.25 11.59
C ALA A 33 -5.56 -8.69 13.02
N GLY A 34 -6.04 -7.47 13.25
CA GLY A 34 -6.05 -6.85 14.58
C GLY A 34 -6.86 -7.65 15.61
N THR A 35 -8.02 -8.21 15.22
CA THR A 35 -8.81 -9.10 16.08
C THR A 35 -8.02 -10.32 16.50
N CYS A 36 -7.37 -11.01 15.57
CA CYS A 36 -6.58 -12.21 15.87
C CYS A 36 -5.43 -11.92 16.86
N VAL A 37 -4.71 -10.80 16.69
CA VAL A 37 -3.64 -10.39 17.61
C VAL A 37 -4.18 -10.11 19.00
N LEU A 38 -5.31 -9.39 19.11
CA LEU A 38 -5.87 -9.01 20.41
C LEU A 38 -6.46 -10.22 21.16
N ILE A 39 -7.05 -11.18 20.45
CA ILE A 39 -7.47 -12.45 21.07
C ILE A 39 -6.25 -13.19 21.64
N ALA A 40 -5.17 -13.30 20.87
CA ALA A 40 -3.95 -13.95 21.33
C ALA A 40 -3.35 -13.25 22.56
N LEU A 41 -3.29 -11.91 22.56
CA LEU A 41 -2.82 -11.13 23.69
C LEU A 41 -3.73 -11.27 24.92
N ALA A 42 -5.05 -11.35 24.75
CA ALA A 42 -6.00 -11.53 25.84
C ALA A 42 -5.84 -12.91 26.51
N LEU A 43 -5.64 -13.97 25.71
CA LEU A 43 -5.33 -15.31 26.21
C LEU A 43 -4.01 -15.35 26.95
N LEU A 44 -2.96 -14.74 26.39
CA LEU A 44 -1.65 -14.65 27.04
C LEU A 44 -1.72 -13.87 28.36
N ALA A 45 -2.43 -12.75 28.38
CA ALA A 45 -2.61 -11.94 29.58
C ALA A 45 -3.41 -12.70 30.66
N ALA A 46 -4.44 -13.46 30.28
CA ALA A 46 -5.21 -14.27 31.21
C ALA A 46 -4.34 -15.36 31.85
N TYR A 47 -3.48 -15.99 31.04
CA TYR A 47 -2.51 -16.96 31.51
C TYR A 47 -1.49 -16.34 32.49
N LEU A 48 -0.94 -15.18 32.16
CA LEU A 48 0.00 -14.47 33.06
C LEU A 48 -0.67 -14.02 34.37
N LEU A 49 -1.92 -13.58 34.31
CA LEU A 49 -2.71 -13.25 35.51
C LEU A 49 -2.95 -14.50 36.37
N ALA A 50 -3.27 -15.63 35.77
CA ALA A 50 -3.40 -16.89 36.49
C ALA A 50 -2.07 -17.27 37.17
N LEU A 51 -0.93 -17.14 36.49
CA LEU A 51 0.41 -17.40 37.06
C LEU A 51 0.71 -16.51 38.27
N THR A 52 0.42 -15.21 38.18
CA THR A 52 0.72 -14.28 39.30
C THR A 52 -0.21 -14.46 40.50
N ARG A 53 -1.43 -14.96 40.28
CA ARG A 53 -2.44 -15.18 41.34
C ARG A 53 -2.52 -16.60 41.85
N SER A 54 -1.71 -17.50 41.31
CA SER A 54 -1.55 -18.84 41.86
C SER A 54 -0.88 -18.74 43.22
N GLU A 55 -1.69 -18.43 44.23
CA GLU A 55 -1.42 -18.92 45.56
C GLU A 55 -1.39 -20.44 45.42
N TYR A 56 -0.20 -21.01 45.58
CA TYR A 56 0.00 -22.45 45.61
C TYR A 56 -0.88 -23.01 46.73
N ASP A 57 -2.08 -23.48 46.39
CA ASP A 57 -2.91 -24.25 47.30
C ASP A 57 -2.26 -25.64 47.41
N VAL A 58 -1.21 -25.71 48.23
CA VAL A 58 -0.42 -26.93 48.50
C VAL A 58 -1.30 -28.01 49.16
N GLN A 59 -2.48 -27.65 49.68
CA GLN A 59 -3.26 -28.50 50.58
C GLN A 59 -3.95 -29.70 49.90
N ARG A 60 -4.03 -29.78 48.56
CA ARG A 60 -4.77 -30.87 47.89
C ARG A 60 -3.95 -31.81 47.00
N GLY A 61 -2.62 -31.67 46.94
CA GLY A 61 -1.75 -32.61 46.21
C GLY A 61 -1.95 -32.67 44.68
N TYR A 62 -2.92 -31.91 44.15
CA TYR A 62 -3.19 -31.76 42.72
C TYR A 62 -3.25 -30.27 42.38
N SER A 63 -2.16 -29.73 41.83
CA SER A 63 -2.09 -28.36 41.33
C SER A 63 -2.74 -28.30 39.94
N TYR A 64 -4.05 -28.15 39.86
CA TYR A 64 -4.73 -27.78 38.61
C TYR A 64 -4.78 -26.25 38.51
N PHE A 65 -4.20 -25.69 37.45
CA PHE A 65 -4.13 -24.25 37.22
C PHE A 65 -5.44 -23.80 36.56
N ARG A 66 -6.49 -23.60 37.35
CA ARG A 66 -7.77 -23.18 36.77
C ARG A 66 -7.77 -21.66 36.55
N VAL A 67 -7.64 -21.24 35.29
CA VAL A 67 -7.91 -19.85 34.88
C VAL A 67 -9.34 -19.51 35.31
N ARG A 68 -9.51 -18.50 36.17
CA ARG A 68 -10.83 -18.06 36.61
C ARG A 68 -11.55 -17.36 35.46
N ASP A 69 -12.85 -17.58 35.35
CA ASP A 69 -13.71 -16.91 34.36
C ASP A 69 -13.64 -15.38 34.46
N ALA A 70 -13.40 -14.86 35.67
CA ALA A 70 -13.21 -13.43 35.91
C ALA A 70 -11.94 -12.88 35.25
N ASP A 71 -10.84 -13.63 35.24
CA ASP A 71 -9.58 -13.18 34.62
C ASP A 71 -9.71 -13.16 33.10
N LEU A 72 -10.39 -14.18 32.53
CA LEU A 72 -10.77 -14.19 31.11
C LEU A 72 -11.66 -12.98 30.77
N ALA A 73 -12.72 -12.73 31.56
CA ALA A 73 -13.64 -11.63 31.30
C ALA A 73 -12.92 -10.27 31.27
N ILE A 74 -11.99 -10.03 32.21
CA ILE A 74 -11.22 -8.79 32.27
C ILE A 74 -10.32 -8.63 31.04
N THR A 75 -9.57 -9.66 30.65
CA THR A 75 -8.63 -9.56 29.52
C THR A 75 -9.34 -9.44 28.18
N PHE A 76 -10.44 -10.17 27.98
CA PHE A 76 -11.25 -10.05 26.77
C PHE A 76 -11.93 -8.67 26.66
N THR A 77 -12.42 -8.12 27.79
CA THR A 77 -13.01 -6.77 27.80
C THR A 77 -11.95 -5.70 27.46
N GLY A 78 -10.75 -5.80 28.02
CA GLY A 78 -9.63 -4.94 27.69
C GLY A 78 -9.20 -5.07 26.22
N GLY A 79 -9.13 -6.31 25.71
CA GLY A 79 -8.85 -6.59 24.31
C GLY A 79 -9.89 -6.00 23.35
N ALA A 80 -11.18 -6.08 23.70
CA ALA A 80 -12.26 -5.49 22.92
C ALA A 80 -12.19 -3.95 22.87
N ALA A 81 -11.89 -3.30 24.02
CA ALA A 81 -11.69 -1.86 24.07
C ALA A 81 -10.48 -1.41 23.21
N ALA A 82 -9.37 -2.14 23.30
CA ALA A 82 -8.18 -1.91 22.46
C ALA A 82 -8.49 -2.10 20.98
N TRP A 83 -9.32 -3.08 20.62
CA TRP A 83 -9.75 -3.34 19.24
C TRP A 83 -10.56 -2.18 18.67
N LEU A 84 -11.52 -1.66 19.43
CA LEU A 84 -12.32 -0.50 19.02
C LEU A 84 -11.45 0.75 18.83
N ALA A 85 -10.47 0.97 19.72
CA ALA A 85 -9.51 2.06 19.58
C ALA A 85 -8.64 1.90 18.32
N LEU A 86 -8.19 0.68 18.02
CA LEU A 86 -7.39 0.37 16.84
C LEU A 86 -8.20 0.54 15.55
N LEU A 87 -9.46 0.11 15.54
CA LEU A 87 -10.40 0.38 14.44
C LEU A 87 -10.57 1.87 14.19
N TRP A 88 -10.85 2.62 15.26
CA TRP A 88 -11.05 4.07 15.16
C TRP A 88 -9.79 4.77 14.64
N TRP A 89 -8.62 4.39 15.15
CA TRP A 89 -7.33 4.91 14.68
C TRP A 89 -7.08 4.61 13.20
N THR A 90 -7.28 3.34 12.80
CA THR A 90 -7.09 2.88 11.42
C THR A 90 -8.01 3.64 10.45
N TRP A 91 -9.23 3.93 10.89
CA TRP A 91 -10.18 4.70 10.09
C TRP A 91 -9.86 6.20 10.04
N ARG A 92 -9.16 6.75 11.05
CA ARG A 92 -8.86 8.18 11.16
C ARG A 92 -7.51 8.58 10.55
N GLY A 93 -6.50 7.71 10.59
CA GLY A 93 -5.14 8.01 10.15
C GLY A 93 -4.71 7.17 8.95
N GLN A 94 -4.95 7.66 7.73
CA GLN A 94 -4.43 7.00 6.52
C GLN A 94 -3.46 7.93 5.78
N THR A 95 -2.23 8.02 6.31
CA THR A 95 -1.09 8.67 5.66
C THR A 95 -0.34 7.68 4.75
N ARG A 96 0.15 8.19 3.62
CA ARG A 96 0.82 7.44 2.55
C ARG A 96 2.12 6.80 3.05
N TYR A 97 2.22 5.47 3.00
CA TYR A 97 3.48 4.75 3.21
C TYR A 97 3.92 4.08 1.90
N ASP A 98 5.04 4.55 1.35
CA ASP A 98 5.72 4.00 0.17
C ASP A 98 7.05 3.36 0.61
N SER A 99 7.06 2.03 0.77
CA SER A 99 8.28 1.22 0.75
C SER A 99 7.92 -0.25 0.57
N MET A 100 8.52 -0.87 -0.45
CA MET A 100 8.11 -2.15 -1.05
C MET A 100 9.05 -3.33 -0.70
N ILE A 101 10.23 -3.07 -0.12
CA ILE A 101 11.28 -4.10 0.06
C ILE A 101 11.20 -4.82 1.43
N GLY A 102 10.52 -4.23 2.43
CA GLY A 102 10.41 -4.83 3.76
C GLY A 102 9.68 -6.19 3.92
N PRO A 103 8.62 -6.54 3.15
CA PRO A 103 7.69 -7.58 3.58
C PRO A 103 8.27 -9.01 3.54
N ILE A 104 9.13 -9.34 2.58
CA ILE A 104 9.72 -10.69 2.49
C ILE A 104 10.60 -10.98 3.71
N VAL A 105 11.50 -10.05 4.04
CA VAL A 105 12.39 -10.17 5.21
C VAL A 105 11.57 -10.27 6.49
N TRP A 106 10.54 -9.42 6.65
CA TRP A 106 9.67 -9.47 7.81
C TRP A 106 8.91 -10.79 7.95
N THR A 107 8.58 -11.46 6.84
CA THR A 107 7.89 -12.77 6.87
C THR A 107 8.75 -13.85 7.50
N PHE A 108 9.98 -13.98 7.02
CA PHE A 108 10.92 -14.97 7.54
C PHE A 108 11.28 -14.68 9.00
N VAL A 109 11.44 -13.41 9.36
CA VAL A 109 11.68 -13.00 10.76
C VAL A 109 10.49 -13.37 11.65
N THR A 110 9.25 -13.05 11.25
CA THR A 110 8.07 -13.39 12.06
C THR A 110 7.84 -14.90 12.17
N ALA A 111 8.08 -15.67 11.11
CA ALA A 111 7.95 -17.12 11.12
C ALA A 111 9.01 -17.76 12.03
N GLY A 112 10.28 -17.35 11.90
CA GLY A 112 11.35 -17.82 12.76
C GLY A 112 11.12 -17.47 14.23
N ALA A 113 10.66 -16.26 14.52
CA ALA A 113 10.31 -15.84 15.87
C ALA A 113 9.15 -16.66 16.44
N ALA A 114 8.10 -16.94 15.65
CA ALA A 114 6.96 -17.75 16.10
C ALA A 114 7.37 -19.20 16.42
N ILE A 115 8.22 -19.81 15.59
CA ILE A 115 8.73 -21.17 15.82
C ILE A 115 9.62 -21.20 17.08
N ALA A 116 10.56 -20.26 17.20
CA ALA A 116 11.44 -20.19 18.38
C ALA A 116 10.65 -19.96 19.67
N LEU A 117 9.62 -19.11 19.62
CA LEU A 117 8.74 -18.86 20.76
C LEU A 117 7.95 -20.13 21.12
N GLY A 118 7.39 -20.83 20.13
CA GLY A 118 6.65 -22.07 20.33
C GLY A 118 7.52 -23.17 20.97
N VAL A 119 8.73 -23.38 20.46
CA VAL A 119 9.68 -24.35 21.03
C VAL A 119 10.11 -23.96 22.45
N GLY A 120 10.36 -22.66 22.68
CA GLY A 120 10.68 -22.18 24.03
C GLY A 120 9.54 -22.48 25.01
N ILE A 121 8.30 -22.16 24.62
CA ILE A 121 7.12 -22.42 25.44
C ILE A 121 6.96 -23.92 25.74
N ASP A 122 7.09 -24.78 24.74
CA ASP A 122 6.99 -26.24 24.88
C ASP A 122 8.03 -26.81 25.87
N VAL A 123 9.27 -26.31 25.79
CA VAL A 123 10.35 -26.75 26.68
C VAL A 123 10.15 -26.29 28.13
N PHE A 124 9.62 -25.08 28.33
CA PHE A 124 9.50 -24.47 29.66
C PHE A 124 8.16 -24.72 30.37
N VAL A 125 7.07 -24.99 29.64
CA VAL A 125 5.69 -25.02 30.18
C VAL A 125 5.05 -26.39 29.97
N ARG A 126 5.45 -27.37 30.77
CA ARG A 126 5.09 -28.80 30.62
C ARG A 126 3.67 -29.23 31.05
N ARG A 127 2.71 -28.32 31.32
CA ARG A 127 1.47 -28.79 31.98
C ARG A 127 0.12 -28.23 31.55
N GLU A 128 0.03 -27.14 30.80
CA GLU A 128 -1.25 -26.65 30.25
C GLU A 128 -1.00 -25.92 28.91
N GLU A 129 -0.78 -26.71 27.86
CA GLU A 129 -0.22 -26.26 26.57
C GLU A 129 -1.26 -25.66 25.62
N GLU A 130 -2.54 -25.97 25.80
CA GLU A 130 -3.58 -25.70 24.79
C GLU A 130 -3.79 -24.18 24.54
N PHE A 131 -3.79 -23.37 25.60
CA PHE A 131 -4.01 -21.92 25.50
C PHE A 131 -2.80 -21.20 24.87
N LEU A 132 -1.59 -21.64 25.21
CA LEU A 132 -0.35 -21.08 24.69
C LEU A 132 -0.14 -21.47 23.22
N ILE A 133 -0.43 -22.72 22.86
CA ILE A 133 -0.44 -23.17 21.46
C ILE A 133 -1.46 -22.35 20.66
N GLY A 134 -2.69 -22.20 21.18
CA GLY A 134 -3.75 -21.40 20.54
C GLY A 134 -3.35 -19.94 20.32
N ALA A 135 -2.80 -19.28 21.34
CA ALA A 135 -2.32 -17.90 21.24
C ALA A 135 -1.19 -17.74 20.22
N THR A 136 -0.26 -18.70 20.19
CA THR A 136 0.88 -18.70 19.26
C THR A 136 0.42 -18.88 17.82
N ILE A 137 -0.51 -19.83 17.55
CA ILE A 137 -1.09 -20.04 16.23
C ILE A 137 -1.83 -18.79 15.74
N LEU A 138 -2.65 -18.18 16.60
CA LEU A 138 -3.40 -16.96 16.26
C LEU A 138 -2.48 -15.77 15.94
N MET A 139 -1.41 -15.59 16.71
CA MET A 139 -0.38 -14.58 16.43
C MET A 139 0.28 -14.84 15.07
N ALA A 140 0.73 -16.07 14.81
CA ALA A 140 1.38 -16.43 13.55
C ALA A 140 0.46 -16.21 12.34
N ALA A 141 -0.83 -16.58 12.46
CA ALA A 141 -1.83 -16.34 11.43
C ALA A 141 -2.01 -14.84 11.16
N ALA A 142 -2.12 -14.03 12.21
CA ALA A 142 -2.30 -12.58 12.07
C ALA A 142 -1.12 -11.91 11.34
N PHE A 143 0.12 -12.25 11.72
CA PHE A 143 1.32 -11.75 11.03
C PHE A 143 1.34 -12.15 9.56
N THR A 144 1.06 -13.42 9.28
CA THR A 144 0.98 -13.94 7.90
C THR A 144 -0.04 -13.16 7.07
N PHE A 145 -1.21 -12.86 7.63
CA PHE A 145 -2.22 -12.04 6.95
C PHE A 145 -1.74 -10.63 6.66
N VAL A 146 -1.11 -9.94 7.62
CA VAL A 146 -0.59 -8.56 7.42
C VAL A 146 0.45 -8.53 6.30
N ILE A 147 1.32 -9.53 6.24
CA ILE A 147 2.34 -9.68 5.21
C ILE A 147 1.71 -9.86 3.83
N TRP A 148 0.83 -10.86 3.69
CA TRP A 148 0.18 -11.15 2.41
C TRP A 148 -0.68 -9.99 1.94
N MET A 149 -1.31 -9.24 2.85
CA MET A 149 -2.06 -8.05 2.49
C MET A 149 -1.20 -6.97 1.85
N ARG A 150 0.04 -6.76 2.33
CA ARG A 150 0.98 -5.83 1.68
C ARG A 150 1.33 -6.30 0.28
N TYR A 151 1.54 -7.60 0.10
CA TYR A 151 1.84 -8.19 -1.20
C TYR A 151 0.66 -8.10 -2.18
N ILE A 152 -0.54 -8.44 -1.74
CA ILE A 152 -1.76 -8.34 -2.56
C ILE A 152 -2.02 -6.88 -2.92
N ASN A 153 -1.85 -5.93 -2.00
CA ASN A 153 -1.95 -4.51 -2.32
C ASN A 153 -0.90 -4.05 -3.33
N ALA A 154 0.32 -4.59 -3.25
CA ALA A 154 1.37 -4.33 -4.23
C ALA A 154 1.03 -4.91 -5.61
N MET A 155 0.50 -6.14 -5.69
CA MET A 155 0.03 -6.75 -6.94
C MET A 155 -1.18 -6.01 -7.53
N MET A 156 -2.08 -5.49 -6.70
CA MET A 156 -3.27 -4.76 -7.14
C MET A 156 -2.99 -3.31 -7.55
N LYS A 157 -1.86 -2.74 -7.11
CA LYS A 157 -1.32 -1.50 -7.68
C LYS A 157 -0.81 -1.85 -9.08
N GLY A 158 -1.66 -1.62 -10.08
CA GLY A 158 -1.30 -1.78 -11.49
C GLY A 158 0.04 -1.10 -11.78
N ARG A 159 0.81 -1.66 -12.72
CA ARG A 159 2.15 -1.16 -13.04
C ARG A 159 2.10 0.35 -13.24
N PRO A 160 2.94 1.14 -12.55
CA PRO A 160 2.96 2.58 -12.74
C PRO A 160 3.23 2.87 -14.23
N VAL A 161 2.45 3.79 -14.80
CA VAL A 161 2.59 4.25 -16.20
C VAL A 161 3.97 4.82 -16.47
N LEU A 162 4.65 5.27 -15.41
CA LEU A 162 5.99 5.82 -15.46
C LEU A 162 7.02 4.71 -15.25
N GLY A 163 7.91 4.55 -16.23
CA GLY A 163 9.15 3.78 -16.08
C GLY A 163 10.09 4.43 -15.05
N GLN A 164 11.22 3.77 -14.78
CA GLN A 164 12.24 4.23 -13.82
C GLN A 164 12.74 5.65 -14.11
N ASP A 165 12.68 6.08 -15.37
CA ASP A 165 13.09 7.41 -15.85
C ASP A 165 12.00 8.48 -15.68
N ARG A 166 10.89 8.15 -15.02
CA ARG A 166 9.67 8.99 -14.97
C ARG A 166 9.14 9.36 -16.37
N GLN A 167 9.40 8.55 -17.38
CA GLN A 167 8.79 8.68 -18.69
C GLN A 167 7.70 7.63 -18.87
N VAL A 168 6.60 8.03 -19.52
CA VAL A 168 5.50 7.13 -19.87
C VAL A 168 5.98 6.23 -21.00
N ASN A 169 6.24 4.95 -20.71
CA ASN A 169 6.72 4.02 -21.73
C ASN A 169 5.54 3.32 -22.41
N VAL A 170 5.11 3.85 -23.55
CA VAL A 170 4.06 3.25 -24.39
C VAL A 170 4.74 2.40 -25.46
N VAL A 171 4.42 1.10 -25.53
CA VAL A 171 4.95 0.16 -26.54
C VAL A 171 3.85 -0.40 -27.44
N CYS A 172 4.14 -0.60 -28.73
CA CYS A 172 3.19 -1.22 -29.65
C CYS A 172 2.88 -2.67 -29.20
N PRO A 173 1.60 -3.07 -29.04
CA PRO A 173 1.26 -4.42 -28.61
C PRO A 173 1.52 -5.51 -29.66
N GLN A 174 1.72 -5.13 -30.93
CA GLN A 174 2.00 -6.08 -32.02
C GLN A 174 3.49 -6.38 -32.17
N CYS A 175 4.37 -5.37 -32.08
CA CYS A 175 5.80 -5.51 -32.35
C CYS A 175 6.73 -5.10 -31.20
N GLY A 176 6.22 -4.49 -30.12
CA GLY A 176 7.02 -4.04 -28.99
C GLY A 176 7.77 -2.71 -29.17
N TYR A 177 7.65 -2.05 -30.33
CA TYR A 177 8.32 -0.77 -30.59
C TYR A 177 7.84 0.35 -29.66
N SER A 178 8.76 1.19 -29.15
CA SER A 178 8.41 2.32 -28.28
C SER A 178 7.74 3.43 -29.07
N MET A 179 6.53 3.80 -28.66
CA MET A 179 5.72 4.86 -29.27
C MET A 179 5.94 6.22 -28.59
N VAL A 180 6.92 6.32 -27.68
CA VAL A 180 7.23 7.56 -26.96
C VAL A 180 7.87 8.57 -27.91
N GLY A 181 7.36 9.80 -27.92
CA GLY A 181 7.90 10.89 -28.74
C GLY A 181 7.39 10.93 -30.19
N LEU A 182 6.54 9.99 -30.61
CA LEU A 182 5.86 10.09 -31.90
C LEU A 182 4.61 10.97 -31.80
N SER A 183 4.38 11.81 -32.82
CA SER A 183 3.20 12.66 -32.93
C SER A 183 1.97 11.92 -33.46
N ALA A 184 2.17 10.77 -34.12
CA ALA A 184 1.11 9.96 -34.71
C ALA A 184 0.90 8.67 -33.90
N LEU A 185 -0.36 8.25 -33.77
CA LEU A 185 -0.75 6.99 -33.11
C LEU A 185 -0.62 5.76 -34.03
N ARG A 186 0.34 5.79 -34.96
CA ARG A 186 0.61 4.72 -35.91
C ARG A 186 2.04 4.23 -35.71
N CYS A 187 2.20 2.91 -35.54
CA CYS A 187 3.52 2.33 -35.36
C CYS A 187 4.29 2.37 -36.70
N PRO A 188 5.53 2.90 -36.72
CA PRO A 188 6.34 2.96 -37.94
C PRO A 188 6.83 1.58 -38.39
N GLU A 189 6.99 0.63 -37.45
CA GLU A 189 7.51 -0.71 -37.74
C GLU A 189 6.44 -1.63 -38.34
N CYS A 190 5.25 -1.71 -37.72
CA CYS A 190 4.20 -2.64 -38.15
C CYS A 190 3.03 -1.97 -38.90
N GLY A 191 2.99 -0.64 -38.96
CA GLY A 191 1.92 0.11 -39.63
C GLY A 191 0.56 0.11 -38.92
N ALA A 192 0.42 -0.59 -37.79
CA ALA A 192 -0.81 -0.63 -37.02
C ALA A 192 -1.15 0.73 -36.42
N SER A 193 -2.39 1.16 -36.59
CA SER A 193 -2.96 2.35 -35.96
C SER A 193 -3.72 1.96 -34.72
N PHE A 194 -3.52 2.69 -33.63
CA PHE A 194 -4.23 2.46 -32.38
C PHE A 194 -4.88 3.76 -31.91
N THR A 195 -5.96 3.65 -31.16
CA THR A 195 -6.40 4.75 -30.31
C THR A 195 -5.57 4.80 -29.02
N ILE A 196 -5.53 5.96 -28.36
CA ILE A 196 -4.85 6.09 -27.05
C ILE A 196 -5.43 5.07 -26.04
N ASP A 197 -6.75 4.88 -26.05
CA ASP A 197 -7.42 3.93 -25.16
C ASP A 197 -7.04 2.48 -25.44
N GLU A 198 -6.89 2.08 -26.71
CA GLU A 198 -6.42 0.74 -27.08
C GLU A 198 -4.99 0.48 -26.60
N LEU A 199 -4.09 1.47 -26.72
CA LEU A 199 -2.70 1.34 -26.24
C LEU A 199 -2.65 1.20 -24.72
N ILE A 200 -3.39 2.05 -24.01
CA ILE A 200 -3.49 2.01 -22.54
C ILE A 200 -4.06 0.66 -22.09
N ARG A 201 -5.14 0.19 -22.74
CA ARG A 201 -5.79 -1.08 -22.40
C ARG A 201 -4.91 -2.29 -22.72
N ALA A 202 -4.21 -2.28 -23.87
CA ALA A 202 -3.34 -3.37 -24.29
C ALA A 202 -2.12 -3.55 -23.38
N GLN A 203 -1.64 -2.48 -22.74
CA GLN A 203 -0.50 -2.53 -21.83
C GLN A 203 -0.90 -2.82 -20.37
N GLY A 204 -2.19 -3.06 -20.10
CA GLY A 204 -2.69 -3.28 -18.76
C GLY A 204 -2.58 -2.03 -17.87
N TYR A 205 -2.38 -0.86 -18.47
CA TYR A 205 -2.47 0.40 -17.76
C TYR A 205 -3.94 0.60 -17.42
N ARG A 206 -4.28 0.43 -16.13
CA ARG A 206 -5.50 1.03 -15.62
C ARG A 206 -5.29 2.53 -15.74
N GLY A 207 -5.96 3.17 -16.70
CA GLY A 207 -5.95 4.62 -16.88
C GLY A 207 -6.21 5.31 -15.54
N GLY A 208 -5.12 5.67 -14.86
CA GLY A 208 -5.15 6.54 -13.71
C GLY A 208 -5.58 7.88 -14.25
N GLU A 209 -6.70 8.38 -13.73
CA GLU A 209 -7.13 9.77 -13.72
C GLU A 209 -6.61 10.61 -14.90
N THR A 210 -7.51 11.03 -15.79
CA THR A 210 -7.35 12.34 -16.43
C THR A 210 -6.97 13.32 -15.33
N MET A 211 -5.67 13.58 -15.20
CA MET A 211 -5.11 14.60 -14.34
C MET A 211 -5.92 15.84 -14.73
N PRO A 212 -6.68 16.46 -13.81
CA PRO A 212 -7.56 17.57 -14.15
C PRO A 212 -6.71 18.52 -14.96
N ALA A 213 -7.11 18.73 -16.23
CA ALA A 213 -6.31 19.34 -17.26
C ALA A 213 -5.49 20.44 -16.60
N ALA A 214 -4.17 20.21 -16.49
CA ALA A 214 -3.29 21.18 -15.89
C ALA A 214 -3.63 22.49 -16.60
N SER A 215 -4.21 23.43 -15.83
CA SER A 215 -4.64 24.72 -16.35
C SER A 215 -3.56 25.17 -17.31
N PRO A 216 -3.90 25.52 -18.57
CA PRO A 216 -2.90 25.97 -19.49
C PRO A 216 -2.18 27.12 -18.81
N ARG A 217 -0.94 26.89 -18.35
CA ARG A 217 0.03 27.96 -18.13
C ARG A 217 0.43 28.45 -19.51
N VAL A 218 -0.54 29.04 -20.20
CA VAL A 218 -0.33 29.99 -21.28
C VAL A 218 -0.40 31.34 -20.59
N ASP A 219 0.63 31.62 -19.81
CA ASP A 219 1.12 32.98 -19.68
C ASP A 219 2.64 32.87 -19.48
N ARG A 220 3.30 32.41 -20.54
CA ARG A 220 4.63 32.94 -20.80
C ARG A 220 4.37 34.30 -21.39
N ASP A 221 4.54 35.32 -20.58
CA ASP A 221 4.84 36.67 -21.05
C ASP A 221 5.77 36.55 -22.27
N PRO A 222 5.48 37.27 -23.37
CA PRO A 222 6.45 37.42 -24.42
C PRO A 222 7.71 37.97 -23.77
N VAL A 223 8.80 37.19 -23.81
CA VAL A 223 10.13 37.71 -23.52
C VAL A 223 10.32 38.88 -24.49
N ILE A 224 10.10 40.09 -23.98
CA ILE A 224 10.42 41.34 -24.64
C ILE A 224 11.92 41.25 -24.90
N ARG A 225 12.29 40.90 -26.12
CA ARG A 225 13.68 41.07 -26.57
C ARG A 225 13.95 42.57 -26.47
N PRO A 226 14.93 43.01 -25.68
CA PRO A 226 15.31 44.41 -25.70
C PRO A 226 15.69 44.79 -27.15
N PRO A 227 15.35 46.00 -27.60
CA PRO A 227 15.73 46.47 -28.93
C PRO A 227 17.24 46.36 -29.08
N VAL A 228 17.68 45.69 -30.14
CA VAL A 228 19.07 45.70 -30.59
C VAL A 228 19.39 47.14 -30.95
N ILE A 229 20.07 47.85 -30.05
CA ILE A 229 20.66 49.16 -30.35
C ILE A 229 21.75 48.88 -31.38
N ALA A 230 21.48 49.28 -32.63
CA ALA A 230 22.46 49.23 -33.70
C ALA A 230 23.71 50.01 -33.26
N ALA A 231 24.86 49.33 -33.23
CA ALA A 231 26.13 49.98 -33.03
C ALA A 231 26.39 50.94 -34.22
N PRO A 232 26.76 52.21 -33.97
CA PRO A 232 27.14 53.12 -35.04
C PRO A 232 28.42 52.63 -35.73
N ALA A 233 28.38 52.66 -37.06
CA ALA A 233 29.50 52.38 -37.94
C ALA A 233 30.68 53.30 -37.60
N LEU A 234 31.78 52.71 -37.14
CA LEU A 234 33.07 53.38 -36.94
C LEU A 234 33.87 53.25 -38.24
N GLU A 235 33.46 54.00 -39.27
CA GLU A 235 34.28 54.27 -40.46
C GLU A 235 34.82 55.71 -40.37
N ALA A 236 36.06 55.87 -40.83
CA ALA A 236 36.79 57.11 -41.07
C ALA A 236 37.53 57.76 -39.88
N HIS A 237 38.73 57.24 -39.58
CA HIS A 237 39.85 58.12 -39.20
C HIS A 237 41.24 57.53 -39.50
N ASP A 238 41.48 57.05 -40.73
CA ASP A 238 42.82 56.59 -41.15
C ASP A 238 43.23 57.17 -42.51
N ARG A 239 43.29 58.52 -42.56
CA ARG A 239 43.96 59.30 -43.62
C ARG A 239 44.65 60.51 -43.02
N ALA A 240 45.79 60.30 -42.35
CA ALA A 240 46.77 61.36 -42.09
C ALA A 240 48.11 60.80 -41.56
N ALA A 241 48.76 59.87 -42.28
CA ALA A 241 50.20 59.63 -42.16
C ALA A 241 50.67 58.63 -43.23
N GLN A 242 50.96 59.12 -44.43
CA GLN A 242 52.03 58.67 -45.34
C GLN A 242 51.99 59.47 -46.64
#